data_AF-A0A938AVB3-F1
#
_entry.id   AF-A0A938AVB3-F1
#
_cell.length_a   1.000
_cell.length_b   1.000
_cell.length_c   1.000
_cell.angle_alpha   90.00
_cell.angle_beta   90.00
_cell.angle_gamma   90.00
#
_symmetry.space_group_name_H-M   'P 1'
#
loop_
_entity.id
_entity.type
_entity.pdbx_description
1 polymer ?
#
loop_
_entity_poly.entity_id
_entity_poly.type
_entity_poly.pdbx_seq_one_letter_code
_entity_poly.pdbx_strand_id
1 'polypeptide(L)' 'MRAIVSVSDKGGLVDFARQLNELGVDIYSTGGTKKSLVDSNIKVH' A
#
# COMPACT_ATOMS: atom_id res chain seq x y z
N MET A 1 -5.95 6.47 11.30
CA MET A 1 -6.54 6.95 10.01
C MET A 1 -6.56 5.76 9.04
N ARG A 2 -7.50 5.67 8.09
CA ARG A 2 -7.60 4.52 7.16
C ARG A 2 -7.58 4.97 5.70
N ALA A 3 -6.90 4.23 4.83
CA ALA A 3 -6.82 4.48 3.39
C ALA A 3 -7.06 3.21 2.57
N ILE A 4 -7.71 3.34 1.41
CA ILE A 4 -7.84 2.26 0.43
C ILE A 4 -6.94 2.58 -0.76
N VAL A 5 -6.11 1.61 -1.16
CA VAL A 5 -5.19 1.77 -2.30
C VAL A 5 -5.46 0.70 -3.34
N SER A 6 -5.86 1.12 -4.54
CA SER A 6 -6.09 0.25 -5.70
C SER A 6 -5.71 0.98 -6.97
N VAL A 7 -4.63 0.55 -7.60
CA VAL A 7 -4.05 1.23 -8.77
C VAL A 7 -3.65 0.24 -9.85
N SER A 8 -3.80 0.66 -11.10
CA SER A 8 -3.35 -0.12 -12.26
C SER A 8 -1.84 0.04 -12.45
N ASP A 9 -1.37 1.29 -12.52
CA ASP A 9 0.06 1.64 -12.53
C ASP A 9 0.60 1.64 -11.09
N LYS A 10 1.74 1.00 -10.91
CA LYS A 10 2.39 0.78 -9.61
C LYS A 10 3.66 1.61 -9.46
N GLY A 11 3.95 2.50 -10.41
CA GLY A 11 5.03 3.46 -10.29
C GLY A 11 4.90 4.28 -8.99
N GLY A 12 5.93 4.25 -8.15
CA GLY A 12 5.97 4.97 -6.87
C GLY A 12 5.04 4.44 -5.76
N LEU A 13 4.26 3.38 -6.01
CA LEU A 13 3.27 2.85 -5.06
C LEU A 13 3.89 2.44 -3.72
N VAL A 14 5.05 1.79 -3.76
CA VAL A 14 5.70 1.24 -2.57
C VAL A 14 6.20 2.34 -1.64
N ASP A 15 6.84 3.38 -2.19
CA ASP A 15 7.37 4.49 -1.39
C ASP A 15 6.23 5.31 -0.78
N PHE A 16 5.16 5.53 -1.54
CA PHE A 16 3.94 6.18 -1.05
C PHE A 16 3.31 5.40 0.11
N ALA A 17 3.13 4.08 -0.05
CA ALA A 17 2.53 3.25 0.99
C ALA A 17 3.43 3.12 2.23
N ARG A 18 4.76 3.16 2.07
CA ARG A 18 5.71 3.18 3.19
C ARG A 18 5.52 4.44 4.04
N GLN A 19 5.47 5.61 3.41
CA GLN A 19 5.27 6.88 4.11
C GLN A 19 3.91 6.93 4.82
N LEU A 20 2.86 6.39 4.21
CA LEU A 20 1.55 6.28 4.87
C LEU A 20 1.60 5.42 6.14
N ASN A 21 2.30 4.28 6.09
CA ASN A 21 2.50 3.43 7.26
C ASN A 21 3.31 4.15 8.36
N GLU A 22 4.36 4.90 8.00
CA GLU A 22 5.15 5.72 8.94
C GLU A 22 4.31 6.80 9.62
N LEU A 23 3.31 7.34 8.92
CA LEU A 23 2.33 8.30 9.47
C LEU A 23 1.21 7.63 10.28
N GLY A 24 1.23 6.30 10.47
CA GLY A 24 0.22 5.56 11.23
C GLY A 24 -1.12 5.41 10.51
N VAL A 25 -1.11 5.40 9.16
CA VAL A 25 -2.30 5.13 8.34
C VAL A 25 -2.44 3.63 8.11
N ASP A 26 -3.61 3.07 8.42
CA ASP A 26 -3.93 1.69 8.08
C ASP A 26 -4.34 1.60 6.61
N ILE A 27 -3.55 0.88 5.81
CA ILE A 27 -3.76 0.70 4.38
C ILE A 27 -4.56 -0.58 4.12
N TYR A 28 -5.61 -0.49 3.32
CA TYR A 28 -6.41 -1.60 2.83
C TYR A 28 -6.25 -1.73 1.31
N SER A 29 -5.98 -2.94 0.82
CA SER A 29 -5.83 -3.19 -0.61
C SER A 29 -6.26 -4.60 -0.99
N THR A 30 -6.57 -4.83 -2.27
CA THR A 30 -6.91 -6.16 -2.80
C THR A 30 -6.18 -6.41 -4.12
N GLY A 31 -6.30 -7.65 -4.61
CA GLY A 31 -5.80 -8.04 -5.93
C GLY A 31 -4.30 -7.78 -6.13
N GLY A 32 -3.94 -7.33 -7.33
CA GLY A 32 -2.55 -7.08 -7.72
C GLY A 32 -1.86 -5.98 -6.89
N THR A 33 -2.61 -4.96 -6.46
CA THR A 33 -2.07 -3.87 -5.63
C THR A 33 -1.63 -4.39 -4.26
N LYS A 34 -2.49 -5.20 -3.61
CA LYS A 34 -2.14 -5.87 -2.36
C LYS A 34 -0.90 -6.72 -2.50
N LYS A 35 -0.84 -7.53 -3.57
CA LYS A 35 0.30 -8.41 -3.83
C LYS A 35 1.61 -7.61 -3.95
N SER A 36 1.64 -6.55 -4.76
CA SER A 36 2.83 -5.72 -4.93
C SER A 36 3.32 -5.06 -3.64
N LEU A 37 2.39 -4.64 -2.77
CA LEU A 37 2.72 -4.05 -1.47
C LEU A 37 3.28 -5.11 -0.49
N VAL A 38 2.66 -6.29 -0.42
CA VAL A 38 3.13 -7.40 0.42
C VAL A 38 4.49 -7.91 -0.05
N ASP A 39 4.70 -8.09 -1.35
CA ASP A 39 5.98 -8.52 -1.94
C ASP A 39 7.12 -7.52 -1.63
N SER A 40 6.75 -6.25 -1.38
CA SER A 40 7.68 -5.18 -0.99
C SER A 40 7.78 -4.98 0.53
N ASN A 41 7.30 -5.95 1.32
CA ASN A 41 7.29 -5.95 2.78
C ASN A 41 6.54 -4.75 3.40
N ILE A 42 5.52 -4.23 2.71
CA ILE A 42 4.64 -3.17 3.22
C ILE A 42 3.44 -3.79 3.92
N LYS A 43 3.20 -3.40 5.17
CA LYS A 43 2.02 -3.83 5.94
C LYS A 43 0.76 -3.26 5.31
N VAL A 44 -0.15 -4.13 4.89
CA VAL A 44 -1.47 -3.80 4.35
C VAL A 44 -2.50 -4.82 4.82
N HIS A 45 -3.76 -4.40 4.89
CA HIS A 45 -4.93 -5.23 5.20
C HIS A 45 -5.59 -5.75 3.92
#